data_AF-A0A925N110-F1
#
_entry.id   AF-A0A925N110-F1
#
_cell.length_a   1.000
_cell.length_b   1.000
_cell.length_c   1.000
_cell.angle_alpha   90.00
_cell.angle_beta   90.00
_cell.angle_gamma   90.00
#
_symmetry.space_group_name_H-M   'P 1'
#
loop_
_entity.id
_entity.type
_entity.pdbx_description
1 polymer ?
#
loop_
_entity_poly.entity_id
_entity_poly.type
_entity_poly.pdbx_seq_one_letter_code
_entity_poly.pdbx_strand_id
1 'polypeptide(L)'
;KRSSERSQRNSQVVAMLAVAHVAAGERPQAQAILHELEARDTAGYVPATSLAAVRNALGDTEAALDLLERAYQERDIRLTFLQVDARWNNLRAQPRFRALSRRMGLQLEPVAYGRF
;
A
#
# COMPACT_ATOMS: atom_id res chain seq x y z
N LYS A 1 -29.51 -7.78 9.35
CA LYS A 1 -28.60 -8.94 9.16
C LYS A 1 -27.49 -8.74 8.09
N ARG A 2 -27.11 -7.51 7.68
CA ARG A 2 -26.02 -7.28 6.68
C ARG A 2 -24.76 -6.56 7.22
N SER A 3 -24.75 -6.16 8.49
CA SER A 3 -23.66 -5.33 9.05
C SER A 3 -22.42 -6.14 9.44
N SER A 4 -22.58 -7.42 9.81
CA SER A 4 -21.47 -8.24 10.35
C SER A 4 -20.59 -8.92 9.31
N GLU A 5 -21.05 -9.13 8.07
CA GLU A 5 -20.26 -9.81 7.02
C GLU A 5 -19.25 -8.85 6.33
N ARG A 6 -19.55 -7.55 6.26
CA ARG A 6 -18.63 -6.56 5.67
C ARG A 6 -17.45 -6.21 6.58
N SER A 7 -17.64 -6.24 7.90
CA SER A 7 -16.55 -6.00 8.88
C SER A 7 -15.55 -7.15 9.00
N GLN A 8 -15.84 -8.35 8.47
CA GLN A 8 -15.02 -9.54 8.76
C GLN A 8 -13.92 -9.84 7.75
N ARG A 9 -13.99 -9.31 6.52
CA ARG A 9 -12.91 -9.57 5.53
C ARG A 9 -11.76 -8.61 5.81
N ASN A 10 -10.66 -9.17 6.32
CA ASN A 10 -9.40 -8.46 6.55
C ASN A 10 -9.04 -7.60 5.33
N SER A 11 -8.96 -6.28 5.52
CA SER A 11 -8.75 -5.30 4.44
C SER A 11 -7.48 -5.56 3.63
N GLN A 12 -6.47 -6.19 4.24
CA GLN A 12 -5.26 -6.61 3.54
C GLN A 12 -5.54 -7.71 2.51
N VAL A 13 -6.29 -8.73 2.91
CA VAL A 13 -6.64 -9.86 2.02
C VAL A 13 -7.49 -9.36 0.86
N VAL A 14 -8.42 -8.45 1.14
CA VAL A 14 -9.25 -7.80 0.12
C VAL A 14 -8.41 -6.96 -0.84
N ALA A 15 -7.44 -6.19 -0.33
CA ALA A 15 -6.51 -5.44 -1.17
C ALA A 15 -5.63 -6.35 -2.04
N MET A 16 -5.13 -7.46 -1.50
CA MET A 16 -4.36 -8.44 -2.29
C MET A 16 -5.20 -9.08 -3.40
N LEU A 17 -6.49 -9.34 -3.15
CA LEU A 17 -7.41 -9.80 -4.18
C LEU A 17 -7.57 -8.77 -5.30
N ALA A 18 -7.72 -7.48 -4.97
CA ALA A 18 -7.77 -6.43 -5.98
C ALA A 18 -6.47 -6.35 -6.80
N VAL A 19 -5.31 -6.46 -6.17
CA VAL A 19 -4.01 -6.51 -6.86
C VAL A 19 -3.92 -7.72 -7.81
N ALA A 20 -4.42 -8.88 -7.39
CA ALA A 20 -4.48 -10.07 -8.23
C ALA A 20 -5.40 -9.86 -9.45
N HIS A 21 -6.56 -9.23 -9.28
CA HIS A 21 -7.44 -8.85 -10.38
C HIS A 21 -6.76 -7.91 -11.38
N VAL A 22 -5.99 -6.93 -10.92
CA VAL A 22 -5.18 -6.09 -11.81
C VAL A 22 -4.20 -6.94 -12.63
N ALA A 23 -3.48 -7.85 -11.98
CA ALA A 23 -2.52 -8.72 -12.66
C ALA A 23 -3.18 -9.66 -13.68
N ALA A 24 -4.43 -10.06 -13.44
CA ALA A 24 -5.24 -10.86 -14.37
C ALA A 24 -5.85 -10.05 -15.53
N GLY A 25 -5.64 -8.72 -15.58
CA GLY A 25 -6.29 -7.83 -16.56
C GLY A 25 -7.74 -7.49 -16.23
N GLU A 26 -8.23 -7.93 -15.07
CA GLU A 26 -9.59 -7.74 -14.57
C GLU A 26 -9.72 -6.39 -13.84
N ARG A 27 -9.36 -5.32 -14.54
CA ARG A 27 -9.34 -3.95 -14.00
C ARG A 27 -10.68 -3.50 -13.39
N PRO A 28 -11.87 -3.80 -13.98
CA PRO A 28 -13.16 -3.43 -13.38
C PRO A 28 -13.39 -4.07 -11.99
N GLN A 29 -13.00 -5.33 -11.82
CA GLN A 29 -13.13 -6.07 -10.55
C GLN A 29 -12.20 -5.46 -9.49
N ALA A 30 -10.97 -5.12 -9.87
CA ALA A 30 -10.04 -4.42 -8.97
C ALA A 30 -10.58 -3.05 -8.53
N GLN A 31 -11.18 -2.29 -9.45
CA GLN A 31 -11.79 -0.98 -9.14
C GLN A 31 -13.01 -1.11 -8.22
N ALA A 32 -13.86 -2.12 -8.42
CA ALA A 32 -14.99 -2.38 -7.54
C ALA A 32 -14.53 -2.67 -6.09
N ILE A 33 -13.47 -3.46 -5.93
CA ILE A 33 -12.89 -3.75 -4.61
C ILE A 33 -12.24 -2.50 -4.00
N LEU A 34 -11.54 -1.69 -4.81
CA LEU A 34 -10.97 -0.42 -4.33
C LEU A 34 -12.07 0.50 -3.77
N HIS A 35 -13.17 0.68 -4.49
CA HIS A 35 -14.30 1.47 -4.01
C HIS A 35 -14.94 0.90 -2.74
N GLU A 36 -14.99 -0.42 -2.61
CA GLU A 36 -15.42 -1.06 -1.37
C GLU A 36 -14.48 -0.71 -0.20
N LEU A 37 -13.16 -0.80 -0.42
CA LEU A 37 -12.17 -0.47 0.61
C LEU A 37 -12.22 1.02 0.99
N GLU A 38 -12.43 1.92 0.04
CA GLU A 38 -12.58 3.37 0.28
C GLU A 38 -13.85 3.69 1.08
N ALA A 39 -14.96 3.02 0.77
CA ALA A 39 -16.19 3.15 1.55
C ALA A 39 -15.99 2.64 2.99
N ARG A 40 -15.23 1.56 3.19
CA ARG A 40 -14.87 1.04 4.52
C ARG A 40 -13.93 1.99 5.27
N ASP A 41 -12.97 2.61 4.57
CA ASP A 41 -12.05 3.60 5.14
C ASP A 41 -12.81 4.85 5.63
N THR A 42 -13.85 5.26 4.88
CA THR A 42 -14.73 6.37 5.29
C THR A 42 -15.59 6.02 6.50
N ALA A 43 -16.05 4.77 6.60
CA ALA A 43 -16.92 4.30 7.69
C ALA A 43 -16.16 3.84 8.94
N GLY A 44 -14.83 3.69 8.88
CA GLY A 44 -14.04 3.08 9.93
C GLY A 44 -12.55 3.25 9.67
N TYR A 45 -11.79 2.16 9.80
CA TYR A 45 -10.35 2.19 9.57
C TYR A 45 -9.95 1.10 8.58
N VAL A 46 -9.30 1.52 7.50
CA VAL A 46 -8.56 0.63 6.60
C VAL A 46 -7.10 1.09 6.62
N PRO A 47 -6.13 0.19 6.88
CA PRO A 47 -4.72 0.57 6.84
C PRO A 47 -4.39 1.18 5.49
N ALA A 48 -3.87 2.41 5.49
CA ALA A 48 -3.64 3.19 4.27
C ALA A 48 -2.70 2.49 3.29
N THR A 49 -1.77 1.64 3.77
CA THR A 49 -0.93 0.80 2.90
C THR A 49 -1.74 -0.20 2.07
N SER A 50 -2.94 -0.59 2.51
CA SER A 50 -3.82 -1.52 1.78
C SER A 50 -4.42 -0.82 0.56
N LEU A 51 -4.93 0.39 0.75
CA LEU A 51 -5.44 1.24 -0.34
C LEU A 51 -4.31 1.62 -1.30
N ALA A 52 -3.14 1.99 -0.76
CA ALA A 52 -1.96 2.34 -1.55
C ALA A 52 -1.55 1.21 -2.50
N ALA A 53 -1.61 -0.04 -2.03
CA ALA A 53 -1.21 -1.20 -2.83
C ALA A 53 -2.12 -1.39 -4.06
N VAL A 54 -3.43 -1.19 -3.87
CA VAL A 54 -4.41 -1.31 -4.97
C VAL A 54 -4.28 -0.15 -5.95
N ARG A 55 -4.17 1.08 -5.45
CA ARG A 55 -3.93 2.28 -6.28
C ARG A 55 -2.65 2.15 -7.10
N ASN A 56 -1.56 1.68 -6.48
CA ASN A 56 -0.30 1.45 -7.15
C ASN A 56 -0.42 0.38 -8.26
N ALA A 57 -1.07 -0.74 -7.98
CA ALA A 57 -1.31 -1.78 -8.98
C ALA A 57 -2.11 -1.24 -10.18
N LEU A 58 -3.12 -0.41 -9.92
CA LEU A 58 -3.91 0.25 -10.97
C LEU A 58 -3.11 1.31 -11.77
N GLY A 59 -1.87 1.60 -11.39
CA GLY A 59 -1.00 2.59 -12.05
C GLY A 59 -1.20 4.02 -11.53
N ASP A 60 -2.02 4.21 -10.50
CA ASP A 60 -2.28 5.52 -9.88
C ASP A 60 -1.17 5.84 -8.87
N THR A 61 -0.03 6.27 -9.43
CA THR A 61 1.22 6.49 -8.68
C THR A 61 1.10 7.60 -7.65
N GLU A 62 0.47 8.73 -7.99
CA GLU A 62 0.34 9.86 -7.07
C GLU A 62 -0.57 9.52 -5.89
N ALA A 63 -1.74 8.92 -6.15
CA ALA A 63 -2.63 8.51 -5.06
C ALA A 63 -2.00 7.45 -4.16
N ALA A 64 -1.20 6.53 -4.73
CA ALA A 64 -0.45 5.57 -3.94
C ALA A 64 0.57 6.25 -3.01
N LEU A 65 1.29 7.26 -3.50
CA LEU A 65 2.25 8.03 -2.70
C LEU A 65 1.56 8.83 -1.59
N ASP A 66 0.42 9.46 -1.87
CA ASP A 66 -0.39 10.16 -0.86
C ASP A 66 -0.81 9.20 0.26
N LEU A 67 -1.26 8.01 -0.10
CA LEU A 67 -1.68 6.99 0.87
C LEU A 67 -0.49 6.41 1.66
N LEU A 68 0.70 6.30 1.08
CA LEU A 68 1.91 5.90 1.81
C LEU A 68 2.36 6.98 2.81
N GLU A 69 2.22 8.26 2.46
CA GLU A 69 2.49 9.36 3.38
C GLU A 69 1.45 9.41 4.52
N ARG A 70 0.18 9.14 4.21
CA ARG A 70 -0.89 8.98 5.22
C ARG A 70 -0.58 7.80 6.15
N ALA A 71 -0.20 6.65 5.59
CA ALA A 71 0.20 5.47 6.36
C ALA A 71 1.34 5.77 7.35
N TYR A 72 2.25 6.66 6.99
CA TYR A 72 3.33 7.08 7.87
C TYR A 72 2.83 7.91 9.05
N GLN A 73 1.90 8.83 8.80
CA GLN A 73 1.24 9.61 9.85
C GLN A 73 0.43 8.71 10.80
N GLU A 74 -0.26 7.71 10.25
CA GLU A 74 -1.04 6.72 10.99
C GLU A 74 -0.20 5.67 11.72
N ARG A 75 1.13 5.63 11.50
CA ARG A 75 2.03 4.58 12.00
C ARG A 75 1.60 3.17 11.59
N ASP A 76 1.14 3.01 10.34
CA ASP A 76 0.79 1.72 9.75
C ASP A 76 2.02 0.79 9.77
N ILE A 77 1.92 -0.32 10.52
CA ILE A 77 3.00 -1.27 10.76
C ILE A 77 3.55 -1.90 9.48
N ARG A 78 2.77 -1.92 8.39
CA ARG A 78 3.24 -2.50 7.12
C ARG A 78 4.32 -1.67 6.45
N LEU A 79 4.45 -0.38 6.81
CA LEU A 79 5.55 0.43 6.30
C LEU A 79 6.93 -0.09 6.75
N THR A 80 7.03 -0.90 7.81
CA THR A 80 8.29 -1.56 8.17
C THR A 80 8.87 -2.40 7.03
N PHE A 81 8.04 -2.89 6.11
CA PHE A 81 8.46 -3.67 4.94
C PHE A 81 8.59 -2.85 3.65
N LEU A 82 8.46 -1.52 3.72
CA LEU A 82 8.41 -0.64 2.55
C LEU A 82 9.61 -0.82 1.60
N GLN A 83 10.80 -1.10 2.15
CA GLN A 83 12.03 -1.28 1.36
C GLN A 83 12.22 -2.67 0.77
N VAL A 84 11.49 -3.69 1.20
CA VAL A 84 11.69 -5.07 0.73
C VAL A 84 10.52 -5.59 -0.08
N ASP A 85 9.34 -4.98 0.10
CA ASP A 85 8.14 -5.36 -0.61
C ASP A 85 8.20 -4.93 -2.09
N ALA A 86 8.21 -5.92 -2.98
CA ALA A 86 8.36 -5.73 -4.42
C ALA A 86 7.22 -4.92 -5.05
N ARG A 87 6.06 -4.84 -4.38
CA ARG A 87 4.91 -4.07 -4.87
C ARG A 87 5.23 -2.58 -5.02
N TRP A 88 6.24 -2.07 -4.33
CA TRP A 88 6.63 -0.66 -4.39
C TRP A 88 7.81 -0.38 -5.33
N ASN A 89 8.29 -1.38 -6.06
CA ASN A 89 9.50 -1.24 -6.89
C ASN A 89 9.41 -0.10 -7.91
N ASN A 90 8.24 0.10 -8.51
CA ASN A 90 7.98 1.21 -9.44
C ASN A 90 8.05 2.59 -8.75
N LEU A 91 7.80 2.66 -7.43
CA LEU A 91 7.81 3.90 -6.65
C LEU A 91 9.21 4.26 -6.13
N ARG A 92 10.18 3.35 -6.12
CA ARG A 92 11.52 3.59 -5.54
C ARG A 92 12.30 4.71 -6.21
N ALA A 93 12.01 4.99 -7.48
CA ALA A 93 12.59 6.12 -8.21
C ALA A 93 11.95 7.47 -7.83
N GLN A 94 10.76 7.46 -7.23
CA GLN A 94 9.99 8.68 -6.95
C GLN A 94 10.62 9.48 -5.81
N PRO A 95 10.82 10.81 -5.97
CA PRO A 95 11.39 11.65 -4.92
C PRO A 95 10.62 11.58 -3.60
N ARG A 96 9.28 11.53 -3.67
CA ARG A 96 8.38 11.40 -2.50
C ARG A 96 8.59 10.09 -1.75
N PHE A 97 8.72 8.97 -2.46
CA PHE A 97 9.01 7.66 -1.87
C PHE A 97 10.36 7.66 -1.15
N ARG A 98 11.41 8.23 -1.76
CA ARG A 98 12.74 8.35 -1.14
C ARG A 98 12.70 9.24 0.10
N ALA A 99 11.98 10.35 0.04
CA ALA A 99 11.79 11.24 1.18
C ALA A 99 11.07 10.54 2.34
N LEU A 100 10.01 9.78 2.06
CA LEU A 100 9.32 8.96 3.04
C LEU A 100 10.26 7.93 3.67
N SER A 101 11.00 7.20 2.84
CA SER A 101 11.97 6.18 3.29
C SER A 101 13.04 6.76 4.21
N ARG A 102 13.51 7.99 3.94
CA ARG A 102 14.44 8.73 4.81
C ARG A 102 13.83 9.07 6.16
N ARG A 103 12.59 9.59 6.18
CA ARG A 103 11.88 9.92 7.43
C ARG A 103 11.70 8.69 8.32
N MET A 104 11.55 7.52 7.71
CA MET A 104 11.45 6.24 8.41
C MET A 104 12.79 5.66 8.87
N GLY A 105 13.94 6.24 8.49
CA GLY A 105 15.25 5.68 8.77
C GLY A 105 15.54 4.36 8.03
N LEU A 106 14.82 4.06 6.95
CA LEU A 106 14.94 2.80 6.20
C LEU A 106 15.97 2.86 5.07
N GLN A 107 16.84 3.87 5.02
CA GLN A 107 17.93 3.84 4.06
C GLN A 107 18.87 2.71 4.44
N LEU A 108 18.88 1.66 3.61
CA LEU A 108 19.98 0.71 3.61
C LEU A 108 21.21 1.49 3.13
N GLU A 109 21.95 2.05 4.08
CA GLU A 109 23.34 2.40 3.80
C GLU A 109 24.00 1.12 3.28
N PRO A 110 24.74 1.16 2.16
CA PRO A 110 25.59 0.04 1.81
C PRO A 110 26.50 -0.19 3.01
N VAL A 111 26.31 -1.31 3.71
CA VAL A 111 27.22 -1.70 4.77
C VAL A 111 28.59 -1.77 4.08
N ALA A 112 29.45 -0.80 4.38
CA ALA A 112 30.82 -0.82 3.92
C ALA A 112 31.44 -2.05 4.58
N TYR A 113 31.41 -3.18 3.88
CA TYR A 113 32.21 -4.33 4.25
C TYR A 113 33.65 -3.84 4.20
N GLY A 114 34.19 -3.53 5.36
CA GLY A 114 35.59 -3.21 5.53
C GLY A 114 36.39 -4.34 4.89
N ARG A 115 37.25 -3.97 3.94
CA ARG A 115 38.32 -4.84 3.46
C ARG A 115 39.07 -5.38 4.68
N PHE A 116 39.10 -6.69 4.82
CA PHE A 116 40.14 -7.39 5.57
C PHE A 116 41.43 -7.38 4.76
#